data_AF-A0A2N3FC78-F1
#
_entry.id   AF-A0A2N3FC78-F1
#
_cell.length_a   1.000
_cell.length_b   1.000
_cell.length_c   1.000
_cell.angle_alpha   90.00
_cell.angle_beta   90.00
_cell.angle_gamma   90.00
#
_symmetry.space_group_name_H-M   'P 1'
#
loop_
_entity.id
_entity.type
_entity.pdbx_description
1 polymer ?
#
loop_
_entity_poly.entity_id
_entity_poly.type
_entity_poly.pdbx_seq_one_letter_code
_entity_poly.pdbx_strand_id
1 'polypeptide(L)'
;MSVNEAPTAAQTRLRRARVAAPLAMVSFAVPYVAMLFTIQWLQPAGGEGFADLAYLVGLLLLGVLLVAVVIPILVFSLGRVLDATTRAWGTARAALAFGGAGMALGLVLATLMSWVQDVSMVGAIANVALPAAIGGLSTRLLLPVALSHRWVVVLAGVLAAMPVIGVVALFLSSRFQ
;
A
#
# COMPACT_ATOMS: atom_id res chain seq x y z
N MET A 1 -23.86 -0.88 37.56
CA MET A 1 -23.41 -2.20 37.08
C MET A 1 -23.37 -2.16 35.56
N SER A 2 -22.23 -1.84 34.94
CA SER A 2 -22.07 -1.97 33.49
C SER A 2 -21.72 -3.42 33.20
N VAL A 3 -22.62 -4.14 32.55
CA VAL A 3 -22.35 -5.48 32.03
C VAL A 3 -21.14 -5.37 31.10
N ASN A 4 -20.04 -6.03 31.45
CA ASN A 4 -18.91 -6.25 30.55
C ASN A 4 -19.38 -7.17 29.42
N GLU A 5 -20.14 -6.65 28.47
CA GLU A 5 -20.49 -7.37 27.26
C GLU A 5 -19.19 -7.61 26.47
N ALA A 6 -18.82 -8.88 26.35
CA ALA A 6 -17.69 -9.27 25.51
C ALA A 6 -17.92 -8.70 24.10
N PRO A 7 -16.90 -8.06 23.50
CA PRO A 7 -17.06 -7.41 22.21
C PRO A 7 -17.55 -8.42 21.16
N THR A 8 -18.60 -8.06 20.42
CA THR A 8 -19.19 -8.94 19.43
C THR A 8 -18.18 -9.31 18.34
N ALA A 9 -18.41 -10.43 17.65
CA ALA A 9 -17.56 -10.86 16.54
C ALA A 9 -17.43 -9.79 15.43
N ALA A 10 -18.46 -8.96 15.25
CA ALA A 10 -18.45 -7.83 14.32
C ALA A 10 -17.53 -6.69 14.80
N GLN A 11 -17.60 -6.31 16.07
CA GLN A 11 -16.73 -5.27 16.67
C GLN A 11 -15.25 -5.68 16.60
N THR A 12 -14.94 -6.95 16.87
CA THR A 12 -13.57 -7.46 16.80
C THR A 12 -13.01 -7.42 15.37
N ARG A 13 -13.83 -7.76 14.36
CA ARG A 13 -13.45 -7.67 12.94
C ARG A 13 -13.21 -6.21 12.51
N LEU A 14 -14.11 -5.31 12.89
CA LEU A 14 -13.99 -3.89 12.58
C LEU A 14 -12.71 -3.30 13.20
N ARG A 15 -12.40 -3.65 14.45
CA ARG A 15 -11.16 -3.25 15.12
C ARG A 15 -9.93 -3.75 14.37
N ARG A 16 -9.91 -5.02 13.94
CA ARG A 16 -8.79 -5.57 13.16
C ARG A 16 -8.61 -4.87 11.82
N ALA A 17 -9.69 -4.61 11.09
CA ALA A 17 -9.63 -3.92 9.80
C ALA A 17 -9.11 -2.48 9.94
N ARG A 18 -9.52 -1.75 10.99
CA ARG A 18 -9.00 -0.40 11.30
C ARG A 18 -7.50 -0.38 11.61
N VAL A 19 -6.95 -1.48 12.13
CA VAL A 19 -5.51 -1.63 12.39
C VAL A 19 -4.76 -2.10 11.15
N ALA A 20 -5.36 -3.00 10.37
CA ALA A 20 -4.77 -3.52 9.14
C ALA A 20 -4.65 -2.45 8.05
N ALA A 21 -5.60 -1.50 7.98
CA ALA A 21 -5.61 -0.46 6.97
C ALA A 21 -4.34 0.43 6.97
N PRO A 22 -3.95 1.09 8.09
CA PRO A 22 -2.74 1.90 8.12
C PRO A 22 -1.46 1.07 7.92
N LEU A 23 -1.44 -0.19 8.37
CA LEU A 23 -0.32 -1.11 8.08
C LEU A 23 -0.18 -1.36 6.58
N ALA A 24 -1.28 -1.70 5.90
CA ALA A 24 -1.27 -1.94 4.46
C ALA A 24 -0.86 -0.69 3.68
N MET A 25 -1.35 0.48 4.11
CA MET A 25 -0.97 1.77 3.51
C MET A 25 0.53 2.02 3.61
N VAL A 26 1.14 1.89 4.80
CA VAL A 26 2.59 2.11 4.98
C VAL A 26 3.40 1.08 4.22
N SER A 27 3.03 -0.19 4.37
CA SER A 27 3.75 -1.29 3.73
C SER A 27 3.69 -1.27 2.21
N PHE A 28 2.66 -0.64 1.63
CA PHE A 28 2.62 -0.32 0.21
C PHE A 28 3.42 0.95 -0.10
N ALA A 29 3.16 2.04 0.62
CA ALA A 29 3.66 3.36 0.28
C ALA A 29 5.18 3.49 0.41
N VAL A 30 5.79 2.86 1.41
CA VAL A 30 7.26 2.90 1.59
C VAL A 30 8.00 2.29 0.39
N PRO A 31 7.75 1.03 -0.01
CA PRO A 31 8.40 0.47 -1.20
C PRO A 31 7.96 1.16 -2.50
N TYR A 32 6.70 1.63 -2.59
CA TYR A 32 6.22 2.40 -3.73
C TYR A 32 7.06 3.67 -3.95
N VAL A 33 7.19 4.49 -2.90
CA VAL A 33 7.96 5.74 -2.94
C VAL A 33 9.45 5.46 -3.18
N ALA A 34 10.03 4.45 -2.52
CA ALA A 34 11.42 4.07 -2.77
C ALA A 34 11.67 3.69 -4.24
N MET A 35 10.73 2.99 -4.87
CA MET A 35 10.83 2.63 -6.28
C MET A 35 10.71 3.86 -7.20
N LEU A 36 9.83 4.82 -6.88
CA LEU A 36 9.74 6.09 -7.61
C LEU A 36 11.08 6.85 -7.60
N PHE A 37 11.72 6.95 -6.43
CA PHE A 37 13.05 7.57 -6.33
C PHE A 37 14.12 6.81 -7.12
N THR A 38 14.05 5.48 -7.11
CA THR A 38 15.01 4.64 -7.84
C THR A 38 14.88 4.85 -9.36
N ILE A 39 13.66 5.03 -9.86
CA ILE A 39 13.42 5.35 -11.28
C ILE A 39 13.98 6.73 -11.63
N GLN A 40 13.72 7.74 -10.81
CA GLN A 40 14.26 9.08 -11.01
C GLN A 40 15.79 9.09 -11.03
N TRP A 41 16.43 8.28 -10.19
CA TRP A 41 17.89 8.19 -10.11
C TRP A 41 18.52 7.42 -11.28
N LEU A 42 17.80 6.45 -11.86
CA LEU A 42 18.28 5.62 -12.96
C LEU A 42 18.02 6.23 -14.36
N GLN A 43 17.23 7.29 -14.48
CA GLN A 43 17.00 7.92 -15.78
C GLN A 43 18.27 8.67 -16.26
N PRO A 44 18.72 8.44 -17.50
CA PRO A 44 19.86 9.15 -18.07
C PRO A 44 19.51 10.64 -18.21
N ALA A 45 20.44 11.51 -17.81
CA ALA A 45 20.29 12.96 -17.65
C ALA A 45 20.04 13.77 -18.96
N GLY A 46 19.37 13.21 -19.97
CA GLY A 46 19.23 13.81 -21.30
C GLY A 46 17.86 13.69 -21.97
N GLY A 47 16.83 13.20 -21.28
CA GLY A 47 15.45 13.10 -21.80
C GLY A 47 14.57 14.27 -21.37
N GLU A 48 13.68 14.72 -22.24
CA GLU A 48 12.77 15.87 -22.13
C GLU A 48 12.10 16.04 -20.75
N GLY A 49 12.60 16.98 -19.93
CA GLY A 49 12.25 17.13 -18.52
C GLY A 49 10.77 17.43 -18.18
N PHE A 50 9.90 17.71 -19.16
CA PHE A 50 8.46 17.89 -18.95
C PHE A 50 7.68 16.56 -19.00
N ALA A 51 8.07 15.62 -19.86
CA ALA A 51 7.40 14.33 -19.99
C ALA A 51 7.65 13.44 -18.77
N ASP A 52 8.89 13.44 -18.26
CA ASP A 52 9.26 12.73 -17.04
C ASP A 52 8.57 13.31 -15.80
N LEU A 53 8.38 14.65 -15.74
CA LEU A 53 7.64 15.29 -14.66
C LEU A 53 6.14 14.92 -14.70
N ALA A 54 5.52 14.94 -15.87
CA ALA A 54 4.11 14.55 -16.02
C ALA A 54 3.89 13.07 -15.65
N TYR A 55 4.82 12.20 -16.02
CA TYR A 55 4.81 10.79 -15.65
C TYR A 55 4.97 10.59 -14.13
N LEU A 56 5.91 11.29 -13.50
CA LEU A 56 6.12 11.25 -12.05
C LEU A 56 4.90 11.76 -11.29
N VAL A 57 4.27 12.85 -11.75
CA VAL A 57 3.02 13.38 -11.18
C VAL A 57 1.88 12.37 -11.37
N GLY A 58 1.77 11.72 -12.53
CA GLY A 58 0.76 10.69 -12.78
C GLY A 58 0.88 9.48 -11.85
N LEU A 59 2.09 8.95 -11.69
CA LEU A 59 2.39 7.88 -10.73
C LEU A 59 2.06 8.31 -9.30
N LEU A 60 2.45 9.51 -8.93
CA LEU A 60 2.23 10.05 -7.60
C LEU A 60 0.73 10.22 -7.27
N LEU A 61 -0.07 10.73 -8.21
CA LEU A 61 -1.52 10.79 -8.08
C LEU A 61 -2.13 9.39 -7.96
N LEU A 62 -1.63 8.43 -8.74
CA LEU A 62 -2.06 7.04 -8.62
C LEU A 62 -1.69 6.47 -7.24
N GLY A 63 -0.49 6.71 -6.74
CA GLY A 63 -0.06 6.29 -5.41
C GLY A 63 -0.97 6.84 -4.31
N VAL A 64 -1.32 8.13 -4.39
CA VAL A 64 -2.28 8.77 -3.46
C VAL A 64 -3.66 8.12 -3.56
N LEU A 65 -4.18 7.89 -4.77
CA LEU A 65 -5.47 7.21 -4.98
C LEU A 65 -5.46 5.79 -4.40
N LEU A 66 -4.37 5.05 -4.62
CA LEU A 66 -4.21 3.70 -4.10
C LEU A 66 -4.21 3.69 -2.57
N VAL A 67 -3.43 4.57 -1.94
CA VAL A 67 -3.29 4.64 -0.49
C VAL A 67 -4.58 5.16 0.18
N ALA A 68 -5.17 6.23 -0.33
CA ALA A 68 -6.30 6.90 0.31
C ALA A 68 -7.63 6.19 0.07
N VAL A 69 -7.79 5.50 -1.06
CA VAL A 69 -9.09 4.93 -1.49
C VAL A 69 -9.03 3.43 -1.66
N VAL A 70 -8.14 2.93 -2.53
CA VAL A 70 -8.17 1.52 -2.96
C VAL A 70 -7.77 0.58 -1.83
N ILE A 71 -6.64 0.83 -1.15
CA ILE A 71 -6.17 0.01 -0.03
C ILE A 71 -7.21 -0.09 1.09
N PRO A 72 -7.81 1.01 1.61
CA PRO A 72 -8.86 0.90 2.61
C PRO A 72 -10.04 0.04 2.13
N ILE A 73 -10.55 0.28 0.91
CA ILE A 73 -11.63 -0.54 0.34
C ILE A 73 -11.25 -2.02 0.32
N LEU A 74 -10.06 -2.36 -0.16
CA LEU A 74 -9.56 -3.74 -0.22
C LEU A 74 -9.41 -4.38 1.16
N VAL A 75 -8.90 -3.65 2.15
CA VAL A 75 -8.75 -4.16 3.52
C VAL A 75 -10.11 -4.47 4.14
N PHE A 76 -11.11 -3.59 3.97
CA PHE A 76 -12.45 -3.79 4.51
C PHE A 76 -13.27 -4.84 3.73
N SER A 77 -12.98 -5.05 2.45
CA SER A 77 -13.69 -6.02 1.59
C SER A 77 -12.93 -7.34 1.46
N LEU A 78 -11.89 -7.39 0.62
CA LEU A 78 -11.10 -8.57 0.30
C LEU A 78 -10.35 -9.11 1.52
N GLY A 79 -9.80 -8.23 2.35
CA GLY A 79 -9.10 -8.61 3.58
C GLY A 79 -10.00 -9.39 4.54
N ARG A 80 -11.30 -9.08 4.58
CA ARG A 80 -12.30 -9.82 5.37
C ARG A 80 -12.54 -11.22 4.83
N VAL A 81 -12.61 -11.37 3.50
CA VAL A 81 -12.79 -12.67 2.84
C VAL A 81 -11.55 -13.53 3.06
N LEU A 82 -10.36 -12.97 2.80
CA LEU A 82 -9.08 -13.66 3.00
C LEU A 82 -8.85 -14.05 4.47
N ASP A 83 -9.20 -13.20 5.44
CA ASP A 83 -9.09 -13.56 6.86
C ASP A 83 -10.09 -14.64 7.28
N ALA A 84 -11.24 -14.75 6.59
CA ALA A 84 -12.18 -15.83 6.83
C ALA A 84 -11.69 -17.16 6.22
N THR A 85 -11.13 -17.14 5.01
CA THR A 85 -10.66 -18.35 4.31
C THR A 85 -9.34 -18.88 4.87
N THR A 86 -8.43 -17.99 5.29
CA THR A 86 -7.11 -18.35 5.81
C THR A 86 -7.08 -18.53 7.33
N ARG A 87 -8.24 -18.51 7.99
CA ARG A 87 -8.35 -18.48 9.45
C ARG A 87 -7.77 -19.71 10.14
N ALA A 88 -7.85 -20.87 9.48
CA ALA A 88 -7.29 -22.13 9.94
C ALA A 88 -5.85 -22.39 9.42
N TRP A 89 -5.29 -21.47 8.63
CA TRP A 89 -3.98 -21.65 8.02
C TRP A 89 -2.88 -21.20 8.97
N GLY A 90 -1.71 -21.83 8.86
CA GLY A 90 -0.51 -21.34 9.54
C GLY A 90 -0.14 -19.92 9.08
N THR A 91 0.48 -19.14 9.96
CA THR A 91 0.78 -17.72 9.75
C THR A 91 1.49 -17.43 8.43
N ALA A 92 2.49 -18.25 8.06
CA ALA A 92 3.24 -18.09 6.82
C ALA A 92 2.37 -18.33 5.57
N ARG A 93 1.54 -19.38 5.56
CA ARG A 93 0.63 -19.65 4.44
C ARG A 93 -0.44 -18.56 4.28
N ALA A 94 -0.98 -18.07 5.39
CA ALA A 94 -1.91 -16.95 5.36
C ALA A 94 -1.24 -15.67 4.82
N ALA A 95 -0.02 -15.36 5.27
CA ALA A 95 0.73 -14.19 4.79
C ALA A 95 1.03 -14.27 3.28
N LEU A 96 1.40 -15.45 2.77
CA LEU A 96 1.58 -15.68 1.34
C LEU A 96 0.28 -15.50 0.54
N ALA A 97 -0.87 -15.93 1.08
CA ALA A 97 -2.16 -15.70 0.42
C ALA A 97 -2.52 -14.20 0.33
N PHE A 98 -2.27 -13.44 1.39
CA PHE A 98 -2.45 -11.98 1.37
C PHE A 98 -1.46 -11.30 0.43
N GLY A 99 -0.20 -11.71 0.42
CA GLY A 99 0.81 -11.21 -0.53
C GLY A 99 0.46 -11.55 -1.98
N GLY A 100 0.00 -12.77 -2.25
CA GLY A 100 -0.47 -13.21 -3.56
C GLY A 100 -1.70 -12.45 -4.04
N ALA A 101 -2.65 -12.16 -3.15
CA ALA A 101 -3.80 -11.31 -3.47
C ALA A 101 -3.37 -9.88 -3.80
N GLY A 102 -2.42 -9.32 -3.04
CA GLY A 102 -1.79 -8.04 -3.34
C GLY A 102 -1.10 -8.04 -4.71
N MET A 103 -0.31 -9.07 -5.00
CA MET A 103 0.38 -9.24 -6.28
C MET A 103 -0.60 -9.33 -7.45
N ALA A 104 -1.65 -10.14 -7.34
CA ALA A 104 -2.65 -10.30 -8.39
C ALA A 104 -3.35 -8.97 -8.71
N LEU A 105 -3.76 -8.21 -7.70
CA LEU A 105 -4.37 -6.90 -7.88
C LEU A 105 -3.37 -5.89 -8.47
N GLY A 106 -2.14 -5.89 -7.98
CA GLY A 106 -1.12 -5.01 -8.49
C GLY A 106 -0.68 -5.36 -9.92
N LEU A 107 -0.78 -6.62 -10.34
CA LEU A 107 -0.60 -7.04 -11.73
C LEU A 107 -1.73 -6.52 -12.64
N VAL A 108 -2.98 -6.54 -12.18
CA VAL A 108 -4.11 -5.94 -12.92
C VAL A 108 -3.86 -4.45 -13.12
N LEU A 109 -3.48 -3.73 -12.06
CA LEU A 109 -3.12 -2.31 -12.15
C LEU A 109 -1.91 -2.08 -13.05
N ALA A 110 -0.86 -2.90 -12.93
CA ALA A 110 0.34 -2.79 -13.76
C ALA A 110 0.00 -2.98 -15.26
N THR A 111 -0.90 -3.91 -15.57
CA THR A 111 -1.35 -4.16 -16.95
C THR A 111 -2.12 -2.96 -17.48
N LEU A 112 -3.02 -2.37 -16.68
CA LEU A 112 -3.74 -1.15 -17.04
C LEU A 112 -2.79 0.03 -17.26
N MET A 113 -1.78 0.20 -16.40
CA MET A 113 -0.77 1.25 -16.58
C MET A 113 0.05 1.06 -17.85
N SER A 114 0.49 -0.17 -18.11
CA SER A 114 1.25 -0.49 -19.32
C SER A 114 0.42 -0.22 -20.58
N TRP A 115 -0.89 -0.50 -20.54
CA TRP A 115 -1.80 -0.27 -21.67
C TRP A 115 -2.16 1.20 -21.90
N VAL A 116 -2.31 2.01 -20.84
CA VAL A 116 -2.77 3.39 -20.95
C VAL A 116 -1.62 4.39 -21.08
N GLN A 117 -0.45 4.10 -20.53
CA GLN A 117 0.66 5.06 -20.38
C GLN A 117 1.95 4.63 -21.09
N ASP A 118 1.92 3.59 -21.94
CA ASP A 118 3.11 3.02 -22.61
C ASP A 118 4.27 2.69 -21.64
N VAL A 119 3.94 2.41 -20.39
CA VAL A 119 4.92 2.05 -19.37
C VAL A 119 5.40 0.64 -19.64
N SER A 120 6.71 0.41 -19.57
CA SER A 120 7.26 -0.94 -19.65
C SER A 120 6.60 -1.83 -18.60
N MET A 121 6.15 -3.03 -19.02
CA MET A 121 5.47 -3.96 -18.12
C MET A 121 6.35 -4.30 -16.89
N VAL A 122 7.67 -4.36 -17.07
CA VAL A 122 8.64 -4.54 -15.97
C VAL A 122 8.58 -3.37 -14.99
N GLY A 123 8.57 -2.13 -15.46
CA GLY A 123 8.44 -0.94 -14.61
C GLY A 123 7.10 -0.89 -13.87
N ALA A 124 6.00 -1.23 -14.55
CA ALA A 124 4.67 -1.27 -13.93
C ALA A 124 4.56 -2.36 -12.83
N ILE A 125 5.15 -3.54 -13.07
CA ILE A 125 5.22 -4.61 -12.07
C ILE A 125 6.07 -4.18 -10.87
N ALA A 126 7.26 -3.62 -11.12
CA ALA A 126 8.17 -3.16 -10.09
C ALA A 126 7.54 -2.05 -9.22
N ASN A 127 6.81 -1.13 -9.84
CA ASN A 127 6.20 0.01 -9.15
C ASN A 127 4.89 -0.31 -8.44
N VAL A 128 4.10 -1.28 -8.90
CA VAL A 128 2.74 -1.46 -8.38
C VAL A 128 2.51 -2.85 -7.85
N ALA A 129 2.85 -3.88 -8.63
CA ALA A 129 2.61 -5.26 -8.24
C ALA A 129 3.46 -5.69 -7.05
N LEU A 130 4.75 -5.36 -7.07
CA LEU A 130 5.67 -5.73 -6.00
C LEU A 130 5.36 -5.00 -4.68
N PRO A 131 5.13 -3.67 -4.64
CA PRO A 131 4.67 -2.99 -3.43
C PRO A 131 3.33 -3.51 -2.91
N ALA A 132 2.39 -3.87 -3.80
CA ALA A 132 1.11 -4.45 -3.38
C ALA A 132 1.27 -5.84 -2.73
N ALA A 133 2.17 -6.67 -3.27
CA ALA A 133 2.50 -7.97 -2.69
C ALA A 133 3.14 -7.83 -1.29
N ILE A 134 4.11 -6.92 -1.17
CA ILE A 134 4.75 -6.58 0.11
C ILE A 134 3.72 -6.04 1.10
N GLY A 135 2.83 -5.16 0.64
CA GLY A 135 1.71 -4.60 1.39
C GLY A 135 0.84 -5.69 2.01
N GLY A 136 0.35 -6.64 1.20
CA GLY A 136 -0.47 -7.74 1.68
C GLY A 136 0.26 -8.66 2.67
N LEU A 137 1.49 -9.08 2.33
CA LEU A 137 2.28 -10.00 3.14
C LEU A 137 2.63 -9.40 4.51
N SER A 138 3.19 -8.21 4.51
CA SER A 138 3.62 -7.53 5.75
C SER A 138 2.44 -7.14 6.62
N THR A 139 1.30 -6.72 6.05
CA THR A 139 0.08 -6.43 6.83
C THR A 139 -0.32 -7.65 7.64
N ARG A 140 -0.32 -8.85 7.04
CA ARG A 140 -0.70 -10.07 7.75
C ARG A 140 0.31 -10.45 8.85
N LEU A 141 1.60 -10.26 8.60
CA LEU A 141 2.66 -10.55 9.57
C LEU A 141 2.69 -9.56 10.75
N LEU A 142 2.41 -8.28 10.48
CA LEU A 142 2.48 -7.21 11.48
C LEU A 142 1.17 -7.05 12.26
N LEU A 143 0.04 -7.55 11.75
CA LEU A 143 -1.27 -7.42 12.39
C LEU A 143 -1.31 -7.94 13.85
N PRO A 144 -0.72 -9.10 14.21
CA PRO A 144 -0.71 -9.56 15.59
C PRO A 144 0.03 -8.59 16.52
N VAL A 145 1.19 -8.08 16.07
CA VAL A 145 2.03 -7.13 16.84
C VAL A 145 1.28 -5.80 17.03
N ALA A 146 0.65 -5.30 15.97
CA ALA A 146 -0.09 -4.04 16.01
C ALA A 146 -1.37 -4.11 16.87
N LEU A 147 -2.00 -5.28 16.96
CA LEU A 147 -3.14 -5.48 17.86
C LEU A 147 -2.73 -5.51 19.34
N SER A 148 -1.52 -5.99 19.63
CA SER A 148 -0.92 -6.02 20.97
C SER A 148 -0.37 -4.66 21.40
N HIS A 149 0.10 -3.84 20.45
CA HIS A 149 0.79 -2.58 20.73
C HIS A 149 0.15 -1.39 20.00
N ARG A 150 -0.59 -0.57 20.75
CA ARG A 150 -1.29 0.62 20.20
C ARG A 150 -0.36 1.61 19.50
N TRP A 151 0.88 1.74 19.95
CA TRP A 151 1.87 2.65 19.35
C TRP A 151 2.22 2.28 17.91
N VAL A 152 2.20 0.99 17.54
CA VAL A 152 2.44 0.52 16.16
C VAL A 152 1.38 1.07 15.21
N VAL A 153 0.12 1.11 15.67
CA VAL A 153 -1.00 1.64 14.87
C VAL A 153 -0.90 3.15 14.70
N VAL A 154 -0.50 3.86 15.75
CA VAL A 154 -0.28 5.31 15.69
C VAL A 154 0.89 5.62 14.76
N LEU A 155 2.01 4.92 14.90
CA LEU A 155 3.17 5.10 14.04
C LEU A 155 2.84 4.80 12.58
N ALA A 156 2.12 3.70 12.32
CA ALA A 156 1.67 3.35 10.99
C ALA A 156 0.69 4.40 10.41
N GLY A 157 -0.22 4.94 11.22
CA GLY A 157 -1.11 6.02 10.79
C GLY A 157 -0.36 7.30 10.43
N VAL A 158 0.61 7.70 11.26
CA VAL A 158 1.47 8.87 10.99
C VAL A 158 2.30 8.66 9.72
N LEU A 159 2.94 7.49 9.60
CA LEU A 159 3.74 7.14 8.43
C LEU A 159 2.90 6.99 7.16
N ALA A 160 1.64 6.57 7.24
CA ALA A 160 0.75 6.51 6.08
C ALA A 160 0.39 7.91 5.54
N ALA A 161 0.43 8.93 6.40
CA ALA A 161 0.22 10.33 6.01
C ALA A 161 1.49 10.98 5.42
N MET A 162 2.68 10.47 5.75
CA MET A 162 3.95 11.04 5.28
C MET A 162 4.19 10.96 3.77
N PRO A 163 3.76 9.92 3.02
CA PRO A 163 3.85 9.90 1.56
C PRO A 163 3.21 11.13 0.93
N VAL A 164 2.08 11.61 1.45
CA VAL A 164 1.42 12.84 0.98
C VAL A 164 2.29 14.07 1.23
N ILE A 165 3.02 14.11 2.35
CA ILE A 165 3.91 15.23 2.73
C ILE A 165 5.21 15.19 1.92
N GLY A 166 5.85 14.03 1.77
CA GLY A 166 7.07 13.86 0.97
C GLY A 166 6.85 14.19 -0.50
N VAL A 167 5.66 13.89 -1.00
CA VAL A 167 5.16 14.27 -2.33
C VAL A 167 5.06 15.80 -2.51
N VAL A 168 4.49 16.51 -1.53
CA VAL A 168 4.41 17.98 -1.55
C VAL A 168 5.82 18.58 -1.47
N ALA A 169 6.69 18.03 -0.64
CA ALA A 169 8.08 18.50 -0.50
C ALA A 169 8.89 18.32 -1.80
N LEU A 170 8.76 17.18 -2.48
CA LEU A 170 9.39 16.91 -3.79
C LEU A 170 8.87 17.85 -4.87
N PHE A 171 7.57 18.10 -4.91
CA PHE A 171 6.95 19.01 -5.88
C PHE A 171 7.37 20.47 -5.65
N LEU A 172 7.57 20.85 -4.40
CA LEU A 172 8.10 22.17 -4.06
C LEU A 172 9.57 22.28 -4.43
N SER A 173 10.40 21.25 -4.20
CA SER A 173 11.83 21.32 -4.52
C SER A 173 12.14 21.32 -6.02
N SER A 174 11.34 20.65 -6.86
CA SER A 174 11.53 20.64 -8.32
C SER A 174 11.12 21.93 -9.03
N ARG A 175 10.41 22.84 -8.34
CA ARG A 175 10.05 24.18 -8.85
C ARG A 175 11.15 25.22 -8.67
N PHE A 176 12.24 24.90 -7.96
CA PHE A 176 13.33 25.82 -7.62
C PHE A 176 14.68 25.45 -8.28
N GLN A 177 14.67 24.55 -9.25
CA GLN A 177 15.81 24.25 -10.14
C GLN A 177 15.47 24.67 -11.56
#